data_AF-A0A0H4X3G6-F1
#
_entry.id   AF-A0A0H4X3G6-F1
#
_cell.length_a   1.000
_cell.length_b   1.000
_cell.length_c   1.000
_cell.angle_alpha   90.00
_cell.angle_beta   90.00
_cell.angle_gamma   90.00
#
_symmetry.space_group_name_H-M   'P 1'
#
loop_
_entity.id
_entity.type
_entity.pdbx_description
1 polymer ?
#
loop_
_entity_poly.entity_id
_entity_poly.type
_entity_poly.pdbx_seq_one_letter_code
_entity_poly.pdbx_strand_id
1 'polypeptide(L)'
;MVQRPTTRRRQGGFTLLLALGVVTMVTLAVLLSFGVVSREADVQGDSRRYKEAYFAAEAGLAEGREAMRIRLRTNSTYNEALGALTIINEPGLEGGLRPFFEVLPGPDGVGSWNSLAIDETELAPQERQSNGGEAYNGLPLQENVRYRVFARDDEEQTAGIPNDNNKQIWLIAVGEVVGPAGSRPTRAVIHALITNENSVAVTSPGTVQTGGGPDNTYNSSGAAPVALNTVATLPTNP
;
A
#
# COMPACT_ATOMS: atom_id res chain seq x y z
N MET A 1 -79.70 -27.90 -48.27
CA MET A 1 -78.31 -27.53 -48.62
C MET A 1 -77.51 -27.42 -47.33
N VAL A 2 -76.51 -28.28 -47.13
CA VAL A 2 -75.70 -28.32 -45.90
C VAL A 2 -74.40 -27.54 -46.17
N GLN A 3 -74.23 -26.38 -45.53
CA GLN A 3 -72.99 -25.62 -45.55
C GLN A 3 -71.92 -26.37 -44.74
N ARG A 4 -70.84 -26.81 -45.40
CA ARG A 4 -69.64 -27.32 -44.71
C ARG A 4 -68.78 -26.14 -44.26
N PRO A 5 -68.33 -26.08 -43.00
CA PRO A 5 -67.38 -25.05 -42.56
C PRO A 5 -66.01 -25.32 -43.18
N THR A 6 -65.45 -24.32 -43.86
CA THR A 6 -64.06 -24.34 -44.31
C THR A 6 -63.15 -24.10 -43.11
N THR A 7 -62.33 -25.09 -42.75
CA THR A 7 -61.29 -24.96 -41.72
C THR A 7 -60.21 -23.99 -42.21
N ARG A 8 -60.29 -22.72 -41.80
CA ARG A 8 -59.17 -21.76 -41.88
C ARG A 8 -58.05 -22.24 -40.97
N ARG A 9 -57.04 -22.90 -41.53
CA ARG A 9 -55.82 -23.31 -40.84
C ARG A 9 -55.06 -22.03 -40.42
N ARG A 10 -55.00 -21.73 -39.12
CA ARG A 10 -54.24 -20.60 -38.56
C ARG A 10 -52.73 -20.83 -38.79
N GLN A 11 -52.16 -20.19 -39.82
CA GLN A 11 -50.72 -20.23 -40.13
C GLN A 11 -49.84 -19.39 -39.18
N GLY A 12 -50.42 -18.67 -38.22
CA GLY A 12 -49.66 -17.75 -37.34
C GLY A 12 -49.02 -18.37 -36.09
N GLY A 13 -49.31 -19.63 -35.74
CA GLY A 13 -48.80 -20.22 -34.49
C GLY A 13 -47.30 -20.52 -34.52
N PHE A 14 -46.79 -21.01 -35.65
CA PHE A 14 -45.38 -21.39 -35.80
C PHE A 14 -44.45 -20.18 -35.93
N THR A 15 -44.86 -19.17 -36.70
CA THR A 15 -44.09 -17.91 -36.85
C THR A 15 -44.03 -17.13 -35.54
N LEU A 16 -45.10 -17.16 -34.73
CA LEU A 16 -45.12 -16.50 -33.43
C LEU A 16 -44.23 -17.23 -32.41
N LEU A 17 -44.19 -18.57 -32.43
CA LEU A 17 -43.24 -19.35 -31.62
C LEU A 17 -41.78 -19.10 -32.03
N LEU A 18 -41.51 -19.00 -33.33
CA LEU A 18 -40.18 -18.71 -33.84
C LEU A 18 -39.72 -17.29 -33.46
N ALA A 19 -40.60 -16.29 -33.61
CA ALA A 19 -40.30 -14.93 -33.16
C ALA A 19 -40.07 -14.86 -31.65
N LEU A 20 -40.87 -15.56 -30.84
CA LEU A 20 -40.70 -15.60 -29.40
C LEU A 20 -39.36 -16.25 -29.01
N GLY A 21 -38.98 -17.35 -29.68
CA GLY A 21 -37.70 -18.03 -29.46
C GLY A 21 -36.48 -17.18 -29.83
N VAL A 22 -36.57 -16.37 -30.90
CA VAL A 22 -35.50 -15.43 -31.26
C VAL A 22 -35.39 -14.32 -30.23
N VAL A 23 -36.51 -13.74 -29.80
CA VAL A 23 -36.51 -12.66 -28.80
C VAL A 23 -35.95 -13.16 -27.46
N THR A 24 -36.32 -14.37 -27.02
CA THR A 24 -35.77 -14.95 -25.78
C THR A 24 -34.29 -15.27 -25.88
N MET A 25 -33.80 -15.73 -27.04
CA MET A 25 -32.38 -15.94 -27.25
C MET A 25 -31.59 -14.63 -27.21
N VAL A 26 -32.10 -13.57 -27.84
CA VAL A 26 -31.45 -12.25 -27.86
C VAL A 26 -31.44 -11.64 -26.46
N THR A 27 -32.53 -11.71 -25.70
CA THR A 27 -32.55 -11.19 -24.32
C THR A 27 -31.62 -11.98 -23.40
N LEU A 28 -31.54 -13.31 -23.54
CA LEU A 28 -30.57 -14.11 -22.81
C LEU A 28 -29.13 -13.69 -23.15
N ALA A 29 -28.81 -13.51 -24.44
CA ALA A 29 -27.48 -13.07 -24.87
C ALA A 29 -27.11 -11.69 -24.32
N VAL A 30 -28.06 -10.75 -24.29
CA VAL A 30 -27.86 -9.41 -23.72
C VAL A 30 -27.64 -9.47 -22.21
N LEU A 31 -28.44 -10.27 -21.48
CA LEU A 31 -28.27 -10.45 -20.03
C LEU A 31 -26.92 -11.08 -19.67
N LEU A 32 -26.47 -12.06 -20.45
CA LEU A 32 -25.13 -12.65 -20.28
C LEU A 32 -24.03 -11.61 -20.57
N SER A 33 -24.20 -10.78 -21.59
CA SER A 33 -23.25 -9.73 -21.94
C SER A 33 -23.14 -8.67 -20.84
N PHE A 34 -24.26 -8.24 -20.24
CA PHE A 34 -24.25 -7.33 -19.10
C PHE A 34 -23.55 -7.91 -17.88
N GLY A 35 -23.74 -9.20 -17.60
CA GLY A 35 -23.05 -9.87 -16.50
C GLY A 35 -21.52 -9.88 -16.67
N VAL A 36 -21.02 -10.06 -17.89
CA VAL A 36 -19.58 -10.03 -18.18
C VAL A 36 -19.03 -8.61 -18.03
N VAL A 37 -19.71 -7.61 -18.59
CA VAL A 37 -19.27 -6.20 -18.51
C VAL A 37 -19.27 -5.71 -17.07
N SER A 38 -20.27 -6.06 -16.26
CA SER A 38 -20.32 -5.68 -14.85
C SER A 38 -19.13 -6.25 -14.07
N ARG A 39 -18.81 -7.53 -14.27
CA ARG A 39 -17.66 -8.17 -13.59
C ARG A 39 -16.34 -7.54 -14.01
N GLU A 40 -16.18 -7.23 -15.29
CA GLU A 40 -14.97 -6.59 -15.81
C GLU A 40 -14.84 -5.16 -15.27
N ALA A 41 -15.94 -4.42 -15.19
CA ALA A 41 -15.97 -3.09 -14.59
C ALA A 41 -15.60 -3.13 -13.09
N ASP A 42 -16.08 -4.13 -12.35
CA ASP A 42 -15.74 -4.32 -10.93
C ASP A 42 -14.23 -4.61 -10.77
N VAL A 43 -13.66 -5.49 -11.60
CA VAL A 43 -12.22 -5.82 -11.58
C VAL A 43 -11.35 -4.59 -11.91
N GLN A 44 -11.76 -3.79 -12.90
CA GLN A 44 -11.05 -2.56 -13.24
C GLN A 44 -11.16 -1.51 -12.14
N GLY A 45 -12.34 -1.38 -11.51
CA GLY A 45 -12.55 -0.51 -10.36
C GLY A 45 -11.69 -0.90 -9.16
N ASP A 46 -11.55 -2.19 -8.89
CA ASP A 46 -10.68 -2.70 -7.83
C ASP A 46 -9.20 -2.50 -8.15
N SER A 47 -8.78 -2.74 -9.40
CA SER A 47 -7.40 -2.45 -9.82
C SER A 47 -7.06 -0.97 -9.66
N ARG A 48 -8.01 -0.06 -9.93
CA ARG A 48 -7.80 1.38 -9.76
C ARG A 48 -7.67 1.75 -8.29
N ARG A 49 -8.59 1.28 -7.45
CA ARG A 49 -8.55 1.52 -6.00
C ARG A 49 -7.27 0.97 -5.36
N TYR A 50 -6.78 -0.17 -5.83
CA TYR A 50 -5.51 -0.72 -5.37
C TYR A 50 -4.32 0.18 -5.73
N LYS A 51 -4.28 0.73 -6.96
CA LYS A 51 -3.21 1.67 -7.36
C LYS A 51 -3.26 2.97 -6.55
N GLU A 52 -4.45 3.48 -6.26
CA GLU A 52 -4.65 4.66 -5.41
C GLU A 52 -4.19 4.37 -3.97
N ALA A 53 -4.55 3.21 -3.40
CA ALA A 53 -4.05 2.77 -2.09
C ALA A 53 -2.52 2.62 -2.08
N TYR A 54 -1.95 2.08 -3.15
CA TYR A 54 -0.50 1.90 -3.28
C TYR A 54 0.24 3.25 -3.34
N PHE A 55 -0.26 4.20 -4.13
CA PHE A 55 0.29 5.55 -4.17
C PHE A 55 0.19 6.26 -2.81
N ALA A 56 -0.90 6.07 -2.09
CA ALA A 56 -1.06 6.58 -0.73
C ALA A 56 -0.06 5.98 0.25
N ALA A 57 0.20 4.68 0.14
CA ALA A 57 1.24 4.02 0.91
C ALA A 57 2.64 4.54 0.55
N GLU A 58 2.94 4.81 -0.73
CA GLU A 58 4.23 5.38 -1.14
C GLU A 58 4.42 6.81 -0.61
N ALA A 59 3.39 7.65 -0.70
CA ALA A 59 3.40 8.99 -0.14
C ALA A 59 3.64 8.95 1.39
N GLY A 60 2.91 8.08 2.09
CA GLY A 60 3.11 7.84 3.51
C GLY A 60 4.51 7.34 3.84
N LEU A 61 5.07 6.43 3.04
CA LEU A 61 6.43 5.94 3.25
C LEU A 61 7.46 7.07 3.09
N ALA A 62 7.31 7.90 2.05
CA ALA A 62 8.20 9.03 1.81
C ALA A 62 8.16 10.03 2.97
N GLU A 63 6.97 10.40 3.44
CA GLU A 63 6.80 11.29 4.59
C GLU A 63 7.32 10.64 5.88
N GLY A 64 7.05 9.35 6.09
CA GLY A 64 7.53 8.61 7.25
C GLY A 64 9.04 8.56 7.34
N ARG A 65 9.73 8.41 6.20
CA ARG A 65 11.20 8.47 6.13
C ARG A 65 11.70 9.83 6.62
N GLU A 66 11.07 10.91 6.17
CA GLU A 66 11.43 12.27 6.60
C GLU A 66 11.10 12.49 8.07
N ALA A 67 9.95 12.03 8.53
CA ALA A 67 9.51 12.14 9.91
C ALA A 67 10.44 11.38 10.88
N MET A 68 10.98 10.24 10.44
CA MET A 68 12.02 9.51 11.19
C MET A 68 13.36 10.23 11.13
N ARG A 69 13.76 10.80 9.98
CA ARG A 69 14.97 11.61 9.86
C ARG A 69 14.96 12.81 10.80
N ILE A 70 13.85 13.53 10.89
CA ILE A 70 13.67 14.69 11.79
C ILE A 70 13.77 14.25 13.26
N ARG A 71 13.18 13.11 13.62
CA ARG A 71 13.24 12.56 14.99
C ARG A 71 14.65 12.10 15.37
N LEU A 72 15.38 11.54 14.42
CA LEU A 72 16.73 11.04 14.63
C LEU A 72 17.74 12.15 14.93
N ARG A 73 17.54 13.37 14.39
CA ARG A 73 18.41 14.54 14.62
C ARG A 73 19.90 14.21 14.40
N THR A 74 20.70 14.21 15.47
CA THR A 74 22.14 13.90 15.47
C THR A 74 22.44 12.47 15.93
N ASN A 75 21.43 11.70 16.34
CA ASN A 75 21.62 10.34 16.83
C ASN A 75 21.96 9.39 15.68
N SER A 76 22.75 8.37 16.02
CA SER A 76 23.13 7.34 15.05
C SER A 76 22.19 6.13 15.07
N THR A 77 21.48 5.90 16.18
CA THR A 77 20.54 4.79 16.40
C THR A 77 19.11 5.30 16.55
N TYR A 78 18.14 4.44 16.22
CA TYR A 78 16.71 4.73 16.25
C TYR A 78 16.07 4.51 17.63
N ASN A 79 16.79 4.05 18.65
CA ASN A 79 16.24 3.71 19.97
C ASN A 79 15.45 4.86 20.62
N GLU A 80 16.04 6.06 20.67
CA GLU A 80 15.36 7.23 21.22
C GLU A 80 14.18 7.67 20.35
N ALA A 81 14.33 7.57 19.03
CA ALA A 81 13.27 7.94 18.09
C ALA A 81 12.06 7.01 18.22
N LEU A 82 12.28 5.70 18.35
CA LEU A 82 11.23 4.69 18.57
C LEU A 82 10.61 4.80 19.96
N GLY A 83 11.43 5.02 21.01
CA GLY A 83 10.97 5.17 22.39
C GLY A 83 10.05 6.38 22.62
N ALA A 84 10.09 7.38 21.72
CA ALA A 84 9.22 8.54 21.76
C ALA A 84 7.88 8.34 21.03
N LEU A 85 7.69 7.21 20.32
CA LEU A 85 6.49 6.92 19.54
C LEU A 85 5.48 6.07 20.33
N THR A 86 4.21 6.21 19.98
CA THR A 86 3.14 5.44 20.60
C THR A 86 3.03 4.06 19.96
N ILE A 87 2.95 3.03 20.80
CA ILE A 87 2.69 1.66 20.37
C ILE A 87 1.23 1.54 19.90
N ILE A 88 1.02 0.91 18.75
CA ILE A 88 -0.31 0.70 18.19
C ILE A 88 -0.48 -0.73 17.67
N ASN A 89 -1.72 -1.22 17.76
CA ASN A 89 -2.14 -2.47 17.15
C ASN A 89 -3.03 -2.14 15.96
N GLU A 90 -2.51 -2.30 14.75
CA GLU A 90 -3.26 -2.09 13.51
C GLU A 90 -3.84 -3.43 13.01
N PRO A 91 -5.12 -3.49 12.61
CA PRO A 91 -5.68 -4.70 12.00
C PRO A 91 -4.87 -5.18 10.80
N GLY A 92 -4.37 -6.42 10.86
CA GLY A 92 -3.50 -7.00 9.84
C GLY A 92 -2.00 -6.82 10.09
N LEU A 93 -1.62 -6.09 11.15
CA LEU A 93 -0.24 -5.93 11.63
C LEU A 93 -0.19 -6.36 13.10
N GLU A 94 -0.06 -7.67 13.34
CA GLU A 94 0.12 -8.18 14.71
C GLU A 94 1.57 -8.00 15.17
N GLY A 95 1.78 -7.07 16.10
CA GLY A 95 3.11 -6.82 16.67
C GLY A 95 3.58 -7.92 17.63
N GLY A 96 2.67 -8.60 18.33
CA GLY A 96 3.02 -9.62 19.33
C GLY A 96 4.05 -9.09 20.34
N LEU A 97 5.20 -9.78 20.44
CA LEU A 97 6.34 -9.39 21.28
C LEU A 97 7.16 -8.19 20.73
N ARG A 98 6.85 -7.74 19.51
CA ARG A 98 7.56 -6.68 18.77
C ARG A 98 6.55 -5.63 18.26
N PRO A 99 6.23 -4.63 19.08
CA PRO A 99 5.19 -3.67 18.76
C PRO A 99 5.48 -2.86 17.50
N PHE A 100 4.42 -2.42 16.83
CA PHE A 100 4.48 -1.38 15.82
C PHE A 100 4.31 -0.01 16.51
N PHE A 101 5.10 0.95 16.06
CA PHE A 101 5.10 2.32 16.57
C PHE A 101 4.48 3.24 15.52
N GLU A 102 3.52 4.07 15.89
CA GLU A 102 2.94 5.02 14.93
C GLU A 102 3.87 6.21 14.71
N VAL A 103 4.30 6.41 13.46
CA VAL A 103 5.29 7.43 13.08
C VAL A 103 4.62 8.76 12.74
N LEU A 104 3.48 8.69 12.06
CA LEU A 104 2.71 9.83 11.59
C LEU A 104 1.25 9.67 12.02
N PRO A 105 0.88 10.14 13.23
CA PRO A 105 -0.52 10.21 13.63
C PRO A 105 -1.26 11.22 12.75
N GLY A 106 -2.50 10.93 12.40
CA GLY A 106 -3.36 11.86 11.68
C GLY A 106 -3.79 13.07 12.52
N PRO A 107 -4.60 13.98 11.94
CA PRO A 107 -5.00 15.23 12.57
C PRO A 107 -5.81 15.02 13.87
N ASP A 108 -6.52 13.90 14.00
CA ASP A 108 -7.26 13.54 15.20
C ASP A 108 -6.40 12.80 16.25
N GLY A 109 -5.09 12.67 16.00
CA GLY A 109 -4.12 12.05 16.90
C GLY A 109 -3.80 10.59 16.61
N VAL A 110 -3.28 9.89 17.62
CA VAL A 110 -2.82 8.50 17.50
C VAL A 110 -3.97 7.57 17.09
N GLY A 111 -3.74 6.70 16.12
CA GLY A 111 -4.74 5.79 15.56
C GLY A 111 -5.62 6.41 14.49
N SER A 112 -5.52 7.71 14.24
CA SER A 112 -6.23 8.37 13.14
C SER A 112 -5.46 8.26 11.83
N TRP A 113 -6.18 8.43 10.72
CA TRP A 113 -5.62 8.32 9.38
C TRP A 113 -5.19 9.68 8.85
N ASN A 114 -4.06 9.73 8.13
CA ASN A 114 -3.72 10.88 7.32
C ASN A 114 -4.47 10.79 5.99
N SER A 115 -4.83 11.96 5.44
CA SER A 115 -5.53 12.07 4.17
C SER A 115 -4.59 12.67 3.13
N LEU A 116 -4.72 12.24 1.88
CA LEU A 116 -4.13 12.95 0.73
C LEU A 116 -5.13 13.91 0.07
N ALA A 117 -6.32 14.03 0.64
CA ALA A 117 -7.29 15.01 0.18
C ALA A 117 -6.73 16.42 0.38
N ILE A 118 -6.71 17.17 -0.73
CA ILE A 118 -6.39 18.58 -0.70
C ILE A 118 -7.64 19.30 -0.20
N ASP A 119 -7.51 20.04 0.89
CA ASP A 119 -8.57 20.95 1.34
C ASP A 119 -8.65 22.12 0.35
N GLU A 120 -9.79 22.27 -0.33
CA GLU A 120 -9.99 23.35 -1.29
C GLU A 120 -9.86 24.75 -0.67
N THR A 121 -10.05 24.86 0.64
CA THR A 121 -9.94 26.12 1.37
C THR A 121 -8.49 26.52 1.63
N GLU A 122 -7.55 25.57 1.56
CA GLU A 122 -6.11 25.82 1.72
C GLU A 122 -5.42 26.14 0.38
N LEU A 123 -6.07 25.90 -0.75
CA LEU A 123 -5.55 26.20 -2.09
C LEU A 123 -5.57 27.70 -2.40
N ALA A 124 -4.51 28.18 -3.05
CA ALA A 124 -4.47 29.55 -3.52
C ALA A 124 -5.54 29.78 -4.61
N PRO A 125 -6.15 30.98 -4.72
CA PRO A 125 -7.19 31.25 -5.72
C PRO A 125 -6.78 30.90 -7.16
N GLN A 126 -5.49 31.01 -7.49
CA GLN A 126 -4.93 30.69 -8.80
C GLN A 126 -4.84 29.18 -9.07
N GLU A 127 -4.71 28.35 -8.04
CA GLU A 127 -4.67 26.89 -8.15
C GLU A 127 -6.08 26.30 -8.30
N ARG A 128 -7.09 27.08 -7.90
CA ARG A 128 -8.52 26.74 -8.06
C ARG A 128 -9.07 27.12 -9.42
N GLN A 129 -8.25 27.72 -10.30
CA GLN A 129 -8.66 28.22 -11.60
C GLN A 129 -7.89 27.52 -12.72
N SER A 130 -8.56 27.24 -13.83
CA SER A 130 -7.89 26.84 -15.07
C SER A 130 -7.00 27.97 -15.58
N ASN A 131 -6.12 27.67 -16.55
CA ASN A 131 -5.31 28.67 -17.23
C ASN A 131 -6.15 29.79 -17.91
N GLY A 132 -7.48 29.61 -18.05
CA GLY A 132 -8.42 30.61 -18.55
C GLY A 132 -9.15 31.43 -17.46
N GLY A 133 -8.84 31.24 -16.17
CA GLY A 133 -9.48 31.95 -15.04
C GLY A 133 -10.83 31.34 -14.58
N GLU A 134 -11.35 30.36 -15.31
CA GLU A 134 -12.55 29.61 -14.90
C GLU A 134 -12.25 28.73 -13.68
N ALA A 135 -13.14 28.73 -12.69
CA ALA A 135 -13.02 27.87 -11.53
C ALA A 135 -13.05 26.38 -11.95
N TYR A 136 -12.15 25.57 -11.41
CA TYR A 136 -12.21 24.12 -11.58
C TYR A 136 -13.44 23.58 -10.87
N ASN A 137 -14.46 23.21 -11.66
CA ASN A 137 -15.75 22.72 -11.15
C ASN A 137 -15.69 21.26 -10.61
N GLY A 138 -14.49 20.76 -10.33
CA GLY A 138 -14.21 19.37 -10.02
C GLY A 138 -12.72 19.15 -9.82
N LEU A 139 -12.15 19.82 -8.83
CA LEU A 139 -10.85 19.42 -8.30
C LEU A 139 -10.92 17.92 -7.95
N PRO A 140 -9.92 17.11 -8.32
CA PRO A 140 -9.92 15.69 -7.98
C PRO A 140 -9.76 15.54 -6.45
N LEU A 141 -10.87 15.50 -5.74
CA LEU A 141 -10.91 15.33 -4.29
C LEU A 141 -10.58 13.88 -3.93
N GLN A 142 -9.42 13.66 -3.30
CA GLN A 142 -8.94 12.35 -2.86
C GLN A 142 -9.50 11.96 -1.48
N GLU A 143 -10.75 12.34 -1.17
CA GLU A 143 -11.36 12.21 0.17
C GLU A 143 -11.43 10.76 0.69
N ASN A 144 -11.43 9.80 -0.22
CA ASN A 144 -11.51 8.38 0.12
C ASN A 144 -10.14 7.73 0.28
N VAL A 145 -9.04 8.45 0.01
CA VAL A 145 -7.69 7.94 0.03
C VAL A 145 -6.98 8.40 1.31
N ARG A 146 -6.52 7.43 2.09
CA ARG A 146 -5.92 7.69 3.39
C ARG A 146 -4.72 6.79 3.63
N TYR A 147 -3.79 7.21 4.48
CA TYR A 147 -2.62 6.43 4.81
C TYR A 147 -2.20 6.55 6.28
N ARG A 148 -1.47 5.56 6.76
CA ARG A 148 -0.84 5.53 8.07
C ARG A 148 0.55 4.92 7.96
N VAL A 149 1.43 5.31 8.88
CA VAL A 149 2.83 4.92 8.84
C VAL A 149 3.26 4.42 10.20
N PHE A 150 3.92 3.28 10.18
CA PHE A 150 4.39 2.55 11.33
C PHE A 150 5.88 2.29 11.22
N ALA A 151 6.56 2.23 12.36
CA ALA A 151 7.93 1.78 12.46
C ALA A 151 7.99 0.52 13.33
N ARG A 152 8.98 -0.32 13.07
CA ARG A 152 9.29 -1.51 13.86
C ARG A 152 10.80 -1.74 13.85
N ASP A 153 11.32 -2.18 14.98
CA ASP A 153 12.72 -2.59 15.13
C ASP A 153 13.04 -3.78 14.21
N ASP A 154 14.25 -3.86 13.67
CA ASP A 154 14.63 -4.80 12.60
C ASP A 154 15.05 -6.21 13.08
N GLU A 155 14.79 -6.47 14.35
CA GLU A 155 14.79 -7.78 14.99
C GLU A 155 16.12 -8.27 15.59
N GLU A 156 17.09 -7.39 15.81
CA GLU A 156 18.47 -7.77 16.16
C GLU A 156 18.68 -8.45 17.54
N GLN A 157 17.86 -8.17 18.59
CA GLN A 157 17.80 -9.01 19.82
C GLN A 157 16.62 -8.70 20.75
N THR A 158 16.27 -9.68 21.60
CA THR A 158 15.33 -9.72 22.76
C THR A 158 14.08 -8.82 22.76
N ALA A 159 12.91 -9.46 22.88
CA ALA A 159 11.59 -8.83 22.93
C ALA A 159 11.46 -7.63 23.90
N GLY A 160 10.82 -6.55 23.42
CA GLY A 160 10.21 -5.53 24.27
C GLY A 160 10.98 -4.22 24.49
N ILE A 161 12.24 -4.10 24.05
CA ILE A 161 13.01 -2.84 24.14
C ILE A 161 13.61 -2.55 22.76
N PRO A 162 13.40 -1.36 22.16
CA PRO A 162 14.09 -0.96 20.94
C PRO A 162 15.60 -1.03 21.17
N ASN A 163 16.29 -1.92 20.47
CA ASN A 163 17.74 -2.04 20.54
C ASN A 163 18.35 -2.19 19.14
N ASP A 164 18.45 -1.05 18.49
CA ASP A 164 18.97 -0.86 17.15
C ASP A 164 20.50 -0.71 17.16
N ASN A 165 21.24 -1.83 16.97
CA ASN A 165 22.70 -1.81 16.90
C ASN A 165 23.21 -1.68 15.46
N ASN A 166 22.49 -2.25 14.49
CA ASN A 166 22.75 -2.19 13.05
C ASN A 166 22.26 -0.87 12.40
N LYS A 167 21.55 -0.01 13.14
CA LYS A 167 21.07 1.31 12.71
C LYS A 167 20.01 1.21 11.62
N GLN A 168 19.19 0.18 11.69
CA GLN A 168 18.15 -0.13 10.70
C GLN A 168 16.81 -0.34 11.38
N ILE A 169 15.75 0.13 10.72
CA ILE A 169 14.38 -0.11 11.17
C ILE A 169 13.49 -0.42 9.98
N TRP A 170 12.43 -1.18 10.21
CA TRP A 170 11.34 -1.33 9.27
C TRP A 170 10.41 -0.14 9.35
N LEU A 171 10.18 0.51 8.22
CA LEU A 171 9.12 1.48 8.03
C LEU A 171 8.03 0.83 7.18
N ILE A 172 6.80 0.85 7.68
CA ILE A 172 5.62 0.24 7.08
C ILE A 172 4.60 1.33 6.82
N ALA A 173 4.23 1.55 5.56
CA ALA A 173 3.15 2.44 5.20
C ALA A 173 1.95 1.62 4.72
N VAL A 174 0.78 1.94 5.26
CA VAL A 174 -0.51 1.35 4.88
C VAL A 174 -1.33 2.44 4.21
N GLY A 175 -1.62 2.27 2.93
CA GLY A 175 -2.57 3.09 2.19
C GLY A 175 -3.90 2.37 2.06
N GLU A 176 -4.99 3.12 2.16
CA GLU A 176 -6.34 2.60 2.13
C GLU A 176 -7.25 3.50 1.28
N VAL A 177 -8.05 2.86 0.44
CA VAL A 177 -9.16 3.50 -0.28
C VAL A 177 -10.48 3.00 0.27
N VAL A 178 -11.26 3.93 0.83
CA VAL A 178 -12.59 3.68 1.36
C VAL A 178 -13.57 3.64 0.19
N GLY A 179 -14.22 2.49 0.00
CA GLY A 179 -15.29 2.37 -0.98
C GLY A 179 -16.62 2.91 -0.46
N PRO A 180 -17.72 2.74 -1.23
CA PRO A 180 -19.07 3.07 -0.79
C PRO A 180 -19.42 2.46 0.57
N ALA A 181 -20.38 3.07 1.30
CA ALA A 181 -20.81 2.59 2.61
C ALA A 181 -21.15 1.08 2.60
N GLY A 182 -20.57 0.33 3.53
CA GLY A 182 -20.73 -1.13 3.63
C GLY A 182 -19.81 -1.96 2.73
N SER A 183 -18.99 -1.33 1.89
CA SER A 183 -17.94 -2.02 1.13
C SER A 183 -16.69 -2.26 1.99
N ARG A 184 -15.91 -3.29 1.63
CA ARG A 184 -14.60 -3.52 2.25
C ARG A 184 -13.60 -2.51 1.67
N PRO A 185 -12.82 -1.83 2.53
CA PRO A 185 -11.78 -0.93 2.03
C PRO A 185 -10.70 -1.72 1.29
N THR A 186 -10.12 -1.10 0.26
CA THR A 186 -8.97 -1.66 -0.46
C THR A 186 -7.70 -1.16 0.20
N ARG A 187 -6.82 -2.07 0.63
CA ARG A 187 -5.57 -1.74 1.32
C ARG A 187 -4.36 -2.14 0.48
N ALA A 188 -3.32 -1.31 0.53
CA ALA A 188 -1.98 -1.63 0.05
C ALA A 188 -0.99 -1.36 1.18
N VAL A 189 0.02 -2.21 1.29
CA VAL A 189 1.03 -2.12 2.34
C VAL A 189 2.40 -2.14 1.70
N ILE A 190 3.25 -1.18 2.07
CA ILE A 190 4.63 -1.06 1.58
C ILE A 190 5.56 -1.08 2.78
N HIS A 191 6.56 -1.96 2.74
CA HIS A 191 7.57 -2.07 3.76
C HIS A 191 8.93 -1.67 3.17
N ALA A 192 9.70 -0.89 3.91
CA ALA A 192 11.07 -0.59 3.59
C ALA A 192 11.96 -0.73 4.83
N LEU A 193 13.10 -1.38 4.66
CA LEU A 193 14.18 -1.35 5.64
C LEU A 193 14.96 -0.05 5.40
N ILE A 194 14.99 0.83 6.39
CA ILE A 194 15.67 2.12 6.29
C ILE A 194 16.87 2.14 7.23
N THR A 195 17.95 2.74 6.75
CA THR A 195 19.21 2.85 7.49
C THR A 195 19.60 4.32 7.63
N ASN A 196 20.23 4.67 8.74
CA ASN A 196 20.70 6.04 8.94
C ASN A 196 21.94 6.35 8.08
N GLU A 197 21.79 7.19 7.04
CA GLU A 197 22.86 7.61 6.12
C GLU A 197 23.95 8.48 6.77
N ASN A 198 23.65 9.14 7.90
CA ASN A 198 24.67 9.87 8.68
C ASN A 198 25.57 8.94 9.49
N SER A 199 25.26 7.64 9.51
CA SER A 199 26.11 6.61 10.07
C SER A 199 26.86 5.92 8.92
N VAL A 200 28.11 5.52 9.15
CA VAL A 200 28.83 4.66 8.20
C VAL A 200 27.93 3.45 7.93
N ALA A 201 27.46 3.31 6.69
CA ALA A 201 26.67 2.17 6.26
C ALA A 201 27.57 0.93 6.41
N VAL A 202 27.40 0.18 7.51
CA VAL A 202 28.03 -1.13 7.67
C VAL A 202 27.23 -2.11 6.82
N THR A 203 27.36 -1.96 5.50
CA THR A 203 26.99 -3.00 4.56
C THR A 203 28.17 -3.95 4.51
N SER A 204 28.27 -4.85 5.49
CA SER A 204 29.18 -5.98 5.35
C SER A 204 28.45 -7.06 4.55
N PRO A 205 28.90 -7.41 3.34
CA PRO A 205 28.44 -8.62 2.69
C PRO A 205 29.00 -9.81 3.48
N GLY A 206 28.26 -10.26 4.49
CA GLY A 206 28.64 -11.41 5.31
C GLY A 206 28.23 -11.26 6.76
N THR A 207 27.66 -12.32 7.32
CA THR A 207 27.45 -12.46 8.75
C THR A 207 28.79 -12.38 9.48
N VAL A 208 29.00 -11.36 10.31
CA VAL A 208 30.13 -11.32 11.26
C VAL A 208 30.06 -12.44 12.30
N GLN A 209 28.88 -13.04 12.49
CA GLN A 209 28.65 -14.09 13.48
C GLN A 209 28.87 -15.52 12.97
N THR A 210 28.97 -15.74 11.66
CA THR A 210 29.20 -17.08 11.09
C THR A 210 29.85 -16.90 9.72
N GLY A 211 31.00 -17.53 9.47
CA GLY A 211 31.81 -17.30 8.27
C GLY A 211 31.00 -17.27 6.98
N GLY A 212 30.97 -16.12 6.31
CA GLY A 212 30.19 -15.90 5.08
C GLY A 212 30.74 -16.63 3.84
N GLY A 213 31.70 -17.54 4.00
CA GLY A 213 32.20 -18.43 2.96
C GLY A 213 31.30 -19.66 2.78
N PRO A 214 31.33 -20.32 1.60
CA PRO A 214 30.60 -21.57 1.36
C PRO A 214 31.07 -22.73 2.26
N ASP A 215 32.21 -22.58 2.93
CA ASP A 215 32.76 -23.50 3.94
C ASP A 215 32.46 -23.07 5.38
N ASN A 216 31.68 -22.01 5.58
CA ASN A 216 31.35 -21.42 6.88
C ASN A 216 32.58 -20.93 7.67
N THR A 217 33.70 -20.65 6.99
CA THR A 217 34.94 -20.15 7.60
C THR A 217 35.17 -18.66 7.33
N TYR A 218 36.03 -18.04 8.15
CA TYR A 218 36.50 -16.67 7.91
C TYR A 218 37.63 -16.71 6.89
N ASN A 219 37.36 -16.24 5.67
CA ASN A 219 38.34 -16.25 4.58
C ASN A 219 39.39 -15.12 4.72
N SER A 220 39.36 -14.39 5.83
CA SER A 220 40.34 -13.37 6.20
C SER A 220 41.04 -13.75 7.50
N SER A 221 42.37 -13.66 7.51
CA SER A 221 43.20 -13.85 8.71
C SER A 221 43.10 -12.68 9.70
N GLY A 222 42.15 -11.76 9.51
CA GLY A 222 41.96 -10.58 10.34
C GLY A 222 40.97 -10.88 11.47
N ALA A 223 41.30 -10.45 12.69
CA ALA A 223 40.32 -10.43 13.77
C ALA A 223 39.12 -9.54 13.36
N ALA A 224 37.94 -9.85 13.90
CA ALA A 224 36.74 -9.04 13.69
C ALA A 224 37.05 -7.58 14.04
N PRO A 225 36.66 -6.60 13.19
CA PRO A 225 36.91 -5.20 13.47
C PRO A 225 36.19 -4.81 14.77
N VAL A 226 36.97 -4.44 15.79
CA VAL A 226 36.45 -3.94 17.08
C VAL A 226 35.82 -2.55 16.91
N ALA A 227 36.18 -1.85 15.84
CA ALA A 227 35.69 -0.54 15.47
C ALA A 227 34.93 -0.62 14.13
N LEU A 228 33.60 -0.52 14.19
CA LEU A 228 32.69 -0.59 13.03
C LEU A 228 32.65 0.70 12.18
N ASN A 229 33.44 1.70 12.53
CA ASN A 229 33.54 3.00 11.85
C ASN A 229 34.78 3.13 10.95
N THR A 230 35.58 2.07 10.81
CA THR A 230 36.80 2.06 9.98
C THR A 230 36.75 0.93 8.97
N VAL A 231 36.90 1.25 7.68
CA VAL A 231 37.08 0.25 6.63
C VAL A 231 38.51 -0.29 6.72
N ALA A 232 38.66 -1.52 7.23
CA ALA A 232 39.93 -2.23 7.17
C ALA A 232 40.12 -2.78 5.76
N THR A 233 41.04 -2.20 4.99
CA THR A 233 41.49 -2.80 3.73
C THR A 233 42.51 -3.88 4.07
N LEU A 234 42.17 -5.14 3.76
CA LEU A 234 43.13 -6.24 3.90
C LEU A 234 44.13 -6.13 2.74
N PRO A 235 45.45 -6.25 2.99
CA PRO A 235 46.41 -6.34 1.91
C PRO A 235 46.09 -7.59 1.09
N THR A 236 45.92 -7.40 -0.22
CA THR A 236 45.88 -8.51 -1.17
C THR A 236 47.24 -9.18 -1.14
N ASN A 237 47.31 -10.42 -0.63
CA ASN A 237 48.50 -11.23 -0.83
C ASN A 237 48.73 -11.45 -2.34
N PRO A 238 49.98 -11.35 -2.83
CA PRO A 238 50.32 -11.69 -4.21
C PRO A 238 50.07 -13.17 -4.53
#